data_AF-A0A329SMY6-F1
#
_entry.id   AF-A0A329SMY6-F1
#
_cell.length_a   1.000
_cell.length_b   1.000
_cell.length_c   1.000
_cell.angle_alpha   90.00
_cell.angle_beta   90.00
_cell.angle_gamma   90.00
#
_symmetry.space_group_name_H-M   'P 1'
#
loop_
_entity.id
_entity.type
_entity.pdbx_description
1 polymer ?
#
loop_
_entity_poly.entity_id
_entity_poly.type
_entity_poly.pdbx_seq_one_letter_code
_entity_poly.pdbx_strand_id
1 'polypeptide(L)'
;MKSSRVDSIILAPQTQPLRRASRRVTAQRILLAAWFCVGMMPLILQIRSYLKFMTPHKITETLVKPPGVEGETARLAVFCPVKELYIAQVRWNIEASYYHEVEHGRLCHFVVPQYNIHGNYLLGPAKTKLSSTTPASCADDSYPLEYYFYHGNIGYFAFYEEAQGTYCDKDKTAYVRVHGLGTYDINGSSLVRDTGDDGYRKSYWYSVFCGVWLLYRTIQMRRCYISCKRYARRCDFTQEPVNRKIAVVYVQENMRLTAHGATNWHRAVMLYLLVEGLMSDLFMLIAQDGIFIKLQYVSLGYNLSGVLLLVFEIIENMKWLHEKWRVFIKRLIFCYEASMLGELLSVVGLHHYITGLNRSVLKDSKVTAVTVSYYVWSLVGHGVLVLGLITFIISVRAVWAVVYVRWKHRALAVFFAPCCVDSTLALRNKMTLLGGYHWHNNKLSYTADTLKSFGLLKMEKDDGTEFVVLRKIHWVEVPTDSLYVIGTLVGEGMEPCAEKLCTGRISFFGYEVGGPGPNPLGDRRSLFVLVRNKVSDNPQPLNVLPPS
;
A
#
# COMPACT_ATOMS: atom_id res chain seq x y z
N MET A 1 37.17 -39.54 -4.49
CA MET A 1 37.25 -38.12 -4.11
C MET A 1 35.96 -37.71 -3.40
N LYS A 2 36.03 -37.58 -2.07
CA LYS A 2 34.92 -37.21 -1.18
C LYS A 2 35.05 -35.72 -0.85
N SER A 3 34.02 -34.93 -1.13
CA SER A 3 33.94 -33.51 -0.72
C SER A 3 33.34 -33.42 0.68
N SER A 4 34.10 -32.81 1.58
CA SER A 4 33.85 -32.71 3.02
C SER A 4 32.62 -31.87 3.35
N ARG A 5 31.73 -32.49 4.11
CA ARG A 5 30.57 -31.93 4.80
C ARG A 5 31.08 -31.13 6.02
N VAL A 6 30.89 -29.82 6.06
CA VAL A 6 31.16 -28.99 7.25
C VAL A 6 29.91 -28.97 8.12
N ASP A 7 29.76 -30.03 8.91
CA ASP A 7 28.90 -30.09 10.08
C ASP A 7 29.80 -29.98 11.34
N SER A 8 29.78 -28.83 12.01
CA SER A 8 30.22 -28.56 13.41
C SER A 8 30.46 -27.04 13.52
N ILE A 9 29.95 -26.30 14.50
CA ILE A 9 30.13 -26.44 15.95
C ILE A 9 28.81 -26.05 16.66
N ILE A 10 28.14 -27.04 17.26
CA ILE A 10 27.15 -26.86 18.32
C ILE A 10 27.60 -27.78 19.46
N LEU A 11 28.28 -27.23 20.47
CA LEU A 11 28.57 -27.98 21.69
C LEU A 11 27.29 -28.04 22.54
N ALA A 12 26.79 -29.26 22.75
CA ALA A 12 25.74 -29.56 23.72
C ALA A 12 26.37 -29.93 25.07
N PRO A 13 25.83 -29.39 26.18
CA PRO A 13 25.75 -30.14 27.42
C PRO A 13 24.31 -30.66 27.59
N GLN A 14 24.18 -31.99 27.70
CA GLN A 14 22.97 -32.61 28.21
C GLN A 14 22.82 -32.26 29.69
N THR A 15 21.84 -31.44 30.04
CA THR A 15 21.15 -31.49 31.34
C THR A 15 19.87 -30.67 31.21
N GLN A 16 18.71 -31.34 31.13
CA GLN A 16 17.41 -30.69 31.30
C GLN A 16 17.11 -30.60 32.80
N PRO A 17 16.85 -29.40 33.37
CA PRO A 17 16.03 -29.29 34.54
C PRO A 17 14.56 -29.15 34.11
N LEU A 18 13.76 -30.16 34.47
CA LEU A 18 12.30 -30.06 34.58
C LEU A 18 11.95 -28.85 35.47
N ARG A 19 11.20 -27.85 34.97
CA ARG A 19 10.06 -27.22 35.72
C ARG A 19 9.34 -26.07 34.99
N ARG A 20 8.00 -26.15 35.13
CA ARG A 20 6.92 -25.16 34.95
C ARG A 20 6.61 -24.67 33.53
N ALA A 21 5.78 -25.46 32.85
CA ALA A 21 4.99 -25.05 31.69
C ALA A 21 3.93 -23.99 32.07
N SER A 22 4.36 -22.73 32.21
CA SER A 22 3.49 -21.62 31.79
C SER A 22 3.35 -21.78 30.28
N ARG A 23 2.12 -21.89 29.77
CA ARG A 23 1.82 -22.08 28.33
C ARG A 23 2.14 -20.79 27.56
N ARG A 24 3.42 -20.35 27.56
CA ARG A 24 3.90 -19.23 26.76
C ARG A 24 3.74 -19.61 25.29
N VAL A 25 3.00 -18.79 24.55
CA VAL A 25 2.86 -18.92 23.11
C VAL A 25 4.27 -18.82 22.49
N THR A 26 4.67 -19.79 21.68
CA THR A 26 6.01 -19.81 21.06
C THR A 26 6.20 -18.65 20.10
N ALA A 27 7.45 -18.21 19.89
CA ALA A 27 7.77 -17.17 18.93
C ALA A 27 7.27 -17.54 17.52
N GLN A 28 7.33 -18.84 17.19
CA GLN A 28 6.80 -19.36 15.93
C GLN A 28 5.31 -19.07 15.74
N ARG A 29 4.47 -19.28 16.76
CA ARG A 29 3.03 -19.02 16.64
C ARG A 29 2.74 -17.53 16.45
N ILE A 30 3.46 -16.66 17.16
CA ILE A 30 3.26 -15.20 17.10
C ILE A 30 3.67 -14.67 15.72
N LEU A 31 4.83 -15.05 15.22
CA LEU A 31 5.33 -14.63 13.91
C LEU A 31 4.48 -15.16 12.76
N LEU A 32 4.03 -16.42 12.82
CA LEU A 32 3.16 -16.99 11.79
C LEU A 32 1.76 -16.36 11.79
N ALA A 33 1.22 -16.02 12.96
CA ALA A 33 -0.04 -15.27 13.05
C ALA A 33 0.11 -13.87 12.43
N ALA A 34 1.21 -13.16 12.74
CA ALA A 34 1.49 -11.85 12.14
C ALA A 34 1.67 -11.93 10.61
N TRP A 35 2.39 -12.94 10.10
CA TRP A 35 2.54 -13.19 8.67
C TRP A 35 1.20 -13.47 7.97
N PHE A 36 0.33 -14.25 8.61
CA PHE A 36 -0.99 -14.54 8.06
C PHE A 36 -1.85 -13.27 7.98
N CYS A 37 -1.96 -12.52 9.08
CA CYS A 37 -2.82 -11.33 9.15
C CYS A 37 -2.32 -10.19 8.26
N VAL A 38 -1.02 -9.90 8.29
CA VAL A 38 -0.45 -8.73 7.58
C VAL A 38 -0.11 -9.05 6.13
N GLY A 39 0.06 -10.33 5.78
CA GLY A 39 0.48 -10.75 4.44
C GLY A 39 -0.52 -11.60 3.67
N MET A 40 -0.90 -12.76 4.20
CA MET A 40 -1.77 -13.69 3.47
C MET A 40 -3.18 -13.15 3.26
N MET A 41 -3.76 -12.46 4.25
CA MET A 41 -5.11 -11.88 4.10
C MET A 41 -5.20 -10.87 2.95
N PRO A 42 -4.32 -9.85 2.83
CA PRO A 42 -4.28 -8.99 1.65
C PRO A 42 -4.07 -9.76 0.34
N LEU A 43 -3.20 -10.77 0.31
CA LEU A 43 -2.96 -11.56 -0.91
C LEU A 43 -4.22 -12.31 -1.36
N ILE A 44 -4.99 -12.88 -0.44
CA ILE A 44 -6.25 -13.58 -0.75
C ILE A 44 -7.28 -12.61 -1.35
N LEU A 45 -7.35 -11.38 -0.82
CA LEU A 45 -8.22 -10.34 -1.38
C LEU A 45 -7.79 -9.97 -2.81
N GLN A 46 -6.49 -9.81 -3.07
CA GLN A 46 -5.96 -9.54 -4.40
C GLN A 46 -6.25 -10.67 -5.39
N ILE A 47 -6.11 -11.93 -4.97
CA ILE A 47 -6.44 -13.10 -5.81
C ILE A 47 -7.93 -13.10 -6.15
N ARG A 48 -8.81 -12.81 -5.17
CA ARG A 48 -10.25 -12.71 -5.42
C ARG A 48 -10.57 -11.62 -6.45
N SER A 49 -9.98 -10.44 -6.32
CA SER A 49 -10.18 -9.34 -7.28
C SER A 49 -9.71 -9.73 -8.67
N TYR A 50 -8.52 -10.34 -8.78
CA TYR A 50 -7.98 -10.83 -10.04
C TYR A 50 -8.89 -11.84 -10.71
N LEU A 51 -9.39 -12.84 -9.97
CA LEU A 51 -10.29 -13.85 -10.54
C LEU A 51 -11.58 -13.23 -11.10
N LYS A 52 -12.13 -12.19 -10.46
CA LYS A 52 -13.31 -11.48 -10.97
C LYS A 52 -13.05 -10.80 -12.32
N PHE A 53 -11.90 -10.15 -12.46
CA PHE A 53 -11.58 -9.39 -13.68
C PHE A 53 -10.97 -10.24 -14.80
N MET A 54 -10.31 -11.34 -14.47
CA MET A 54 -9.75 -12.31 -15.43
C MET A 54 -10.84 -13.18 -16.08
N THR A 55 -11.95 -13.40 -15.38
CA THR A 55 -13.04 -14.24 -15.89
C THR A 55 -13.68 -13.57 -17.10
N PRO A 56 -13.86 -14.29 -18.23
CA PRO A 56 -14.55 -13.75 -19.39
C PRO A 56 -15.97 -13.29 -19.04
N HIS A 57 -16.38 -12.17 -19.62
CA HIS A 57 -17.70 -11.59 -19.43
C HIS A 57 -18.43 -11.43 -20.78
N LYS A 58 -19.74 -11.23 -20.75
CA LYS A 58 -20.58 -10.95 -21.91
C LYS A 58 -21.44 -9.73 -21.59
N ILE A 59 -21.59 -8.82 -22.55
CA ILE A 59 -22.48 -7.66 -22.42
C ILE A 59 -23.91 -8.14 -22.58
N THR A 60 -24.82 -7.68 -21.72
CA THR A 60 -26.25 -8.00 -21.88
C THR A 60 -26.77 -7.50 -23.23
N GLU A 61 -27.45 -8.38 -23.97
CA GLU A 61 -27.80 -8.18 -25.39
C GLU A 61 -28.64 -6.92 -25.63
N THR A 62 -29.51 -6.55 -24.68
CA THR A 62 -30.33 -5.34 -24.73
C THR A 62 -29.52 -4.04 -24.62
N LEU A 63 -28.26 -4.10 -24.19
CA LEU A 63 -27.35 -2.96 -24.07
C LEU A 63 -26.42 -2.82 -25.26
N VAL A 64 -26.36 -3.82 -26.15
CA VAL A 64 -25.54 -3.80 -27.36
C VAL A 64 -26.21 -2.91 -28.42
N LYS A 65 -25.40 -2.15 -29.16
CA LYS A 65 -25.90 -1.28 -30.22
C LYS A 65 -26.56 -2.12 -31.34
N PRO A 66 -27.74 -1.74 -31.85
CA PRO A 66 -28.32 -2.36 -33.03
C PRO A 66 -27.40 -2.26 -34.27
N PRO A 67 -27.19 -3.36 -35.02
CA PRO A 67 -26.26 -3.37 -36.14
C PRO A 67 -26.76 -2.47 -37.29
N GLY A 68 -25.85 -1.66 -37.86
CA GLY A 68 -26.13 -0.84 -39.04
C GLY A 68 -26.96 0.43 -38.81
N VAL A 69 -27.35 0.74 -37.57
CA VAL A 69 -28.13 1.95 -37.25
C VAL A 69 -27.21 3.08 -36.78
N GLU A 70 -27.33 4.26 -37.36
CA GLU A 70 -26.62 5.46 -36.87
C GLU A 70 -27.29 6.04 -35.61
N GLY A 71 -26.48 6.64 -34.74
CA GLY A 71 -26.97 7.20 -33.48
C GLY A 71 -27.61 8.57 -33.68
N GLU A 72 -28.77 8.79 -33.08
CA GLU A 72 -29.45 10.08 -33.08
C GLU A 72 -28.84 11.02 -32.04
N THR A 73 -28.64 12.29 -32.41
CA THR A 73 -28.08 13.34 -31.53
C THR A 73 -29.08 14.46 -31.25
N ALA A 74 -30.30 14.37 -31.80
CA ALA A 74 -31.32 15.38 -31.62
C ALA A 74 -31.86 15.38 -30.18
N ARG A 75 -31.97 16.56 -29.56
CA ARG A 75 -32.63 16.74 -28.24
C ARG A 75 -32.15 15.74 -27.15
N LEU A 76 -30.85 15.46 -27.10
CA LEU A 76 -30.25 14.49 -26.14
C LEU A 76 -30.68 14.71 -24.69
N ALA A 77 -30.77 15.97 -24.23
CA ALA A 77 -31.16 16.28 -22.86
C ALA A 77 -32.61 15.85 -22.51
N VAL A 78 -33.47 15.67 -23.51
CA VAL A 78 -34.85 15.23 -23.34
C VAL A 78 -34.92 13.71 -23.40
N PHE A 79 -34.28 13.11 -24.40
CA PHE A 79 -34.40 11.68 -24.67
C PHE A 79 -33.48 10.81 -23.81
N CYS A 80 -32.33 11.35 -23.41
CA CYS A 80 -31.31 10.73 -22.56
C CYS A 80 -31.08 11.59 -21.31
N PRO A 81 -32.06 11.63 -20.37
CA PRO A 81 -32.10 12.65 -19.31
C PRO A 81 -31.22 12.32 -18.09
N VAL A 82 -30.46 11.22 -18.13
CA VAL A 82 -29.58 10.80 -17.03
C VAL A 82 -28.35 11.68 -16.99
N LYS A 83 -28.09 12.30 -15.82
CA LYS A 83 -26.94 13.21 -15.61
C LYS A 83 -25.91 12.65 -14.65
N GLU A 84 -26.35 11.84 -13.69
CA GLU A 84 -25.47 11.25 -12.67
C GLU A 84 -25.74 9.75 -12.51
N LEU A 85 -24.69 8.97 -12.29
CA LEU A 85 -24.77 7.60 -11.78
C LEU A 85 -24.38 7.60 -10.30
N TYR A 86 -25.18 6.96 -9.47
CA TYR A 86 -24.86 6.67 -8.07
C TYR A 86 -24.50 5.19 -7.94
N ILE A 87 -23.21 4.91 -7.77
CA ILE A 87 -22.62 3.57 -7.74
C ILE A 87 -21.73 3.49 -6.50
N ALA A 88 -21.94 2.46 -5.66
CA ALA A 88 -21.11 2.20 -4.47
C ALA A 88 -20.83 3.45 -3.63
N GLN A 89 -21.85 4.26 -3.34
CA GLN A 89 -21.76 5.50 -2.56
C GLN A 89 -21.00 6.67 -3.22
N VAL A 90 -20.60 6.53 -4.49
CA VAL A 90 -20.00 7.60 -5.30
C VAL A 90 -21.01 8.12 -6.32
N ARG A 91 -21.00 9.45 -6.53
CA ARG A 91 -21.69 10.07 -7.67
C ARG A 91 -20.72 10.31 -8.82
N TRP A 92 -21.09 9.87 -10.01
CA TRP A 92 -20.36 10.03 -11.26
C TRP A 92 -21.19 10.84 -12.23
N ASN A 93 -20.67 11.97 -12.73
CA ASN A 93 -21.37 12.69 -13.79
C ASN A 93 -21.17 11.97 -15.10
N ILE A 94 -22.23 11.85 -15.86
CA ILE A 94 -22.21 11.29 -17.21
C ILE A 94 -22.75 12.30 -18.20
N GLU A 95 -22.33 12.16 -19.45
CA GLU A 95 -22.87 12.93 -20.55
C GLU A 95 -23.30 12.02 -21.70
N ALA A 96 -24.54 12.18 -22.14
CA ALA A 96 -25.06 11.49 -23.31
C ALA A 96 -24.36 11.99 -24.59
N SER A 97 -24.13 11.09 -25.55
CA SER A 97 -23.52 11.42 -26.83
C SER A 97 -24.45 11.16 -28.02
N TYR A 98 -25.19 10.07 -28.00
CA TYR A 98 -26.20 9.70 -28.99
C TYR A 98 -27.16 8.66 -28.41
N TYR A 99 -28.26 8.37 -29.10
CA TYR A 99 -29.21 7.32 -28.72
C TYR A 99 -29.78 6.54 -29.89
N HIS A 100 -30.40 5.41 -29.56
CA HIS A 100 -31.20 4.57 -30.44
C HIS A 100 -32.54 4.27 -29.78
N GLU A 101 -33.63 4.39 -30.54
CA GLU A 101 -34.92 3.83 -30.14
C GLU A 101 -34.88 2.31 -30.32
N VAL A 102 -35.28 1.58 -29.28
CA VAL A 102 -35.34 0.11 -29.28
C VAL A 102 -36.69 -0.35 -28.75
N GLU A 103 -37.08 -1.59 -29.02
CA GLU A 103 -38.42 -2.10 -28.66
C GLU A 103 -38.75 -1.96 -27.17
N HIS A 104 -37.74 -2.04 -26.30
CA HIS A 104 -37.90 -2.02 -24.84
C HIS A 104 -37.50 -0.69 -24.19
N GLY A 105 -37.42 0.40 -24.96
CA GLY A 105 -37.12 1.73 -24.44
C GLY A 105 -36.09 2.46 -25.28
N ARG A 106 -35.18 3.17 -24.64
CA ARG A 106 -34.16 3.96 -25.33
C ARG A 106 -32.75 3.60 -24.87
N LEU A 107 -31.90 3.24 -25.83
CA LEU A 107 -30.50 2.95 -25.60
C LEU A 107 -29.68 4.22 -25.82
N CYS A 108 -29.09 4.75 -24.76
CA CYS A 108 -28.31 5.98 -24.78
C CYS A 108 -26.84 5.67 -24.54
N HIS A 109 -25.96 6.11 -25.45
CA HIS A 109 -24.52 6.09 -25.21
C HIS A 109 -24.12 7.26 -24.31
N PHE A 110 -23.28 6.98 -23.31
CA PHE A 110 -22.77 7.96 -22.37
C PHE A 110 -21.26 7.87 -22.18
N VAL A 111 -20.69 8.98 -21.71
CA VAL A 111 -19.28 9.07 -21.36
C VAL A 111 -19.08 9.66 -19.96
N VAL A 112 -17.98 9.30 -19.31
CA VAL A 112 -17.42 10.06 -18.18
C VAL A 112 -16.08 10.64 -18.64
N PRO A 113 -16.06 11.88 -19.14
CA PRO A 113 -14.91 12.41 -19.88
C PRO A 113 -13.59 12.35 -19.12
N GLN A 114 -13.61 12.70 -17.84
CA GLN A 114 -12.47 12.77 -16.94
C GLN A 114 -11.90 11.41 -16.53
N TYR A 115 -12.57 10.31 -16.88
CA TYR A 115 -12.16 8.95 -16.52
C TYR A 115 -12.12 8.00 -17.72
N ASN A 116 -12.22 8.47 -18.97
CA ASN A 116 -12.17 7.60 -20.14
C ASN A 116 -13.15 6.41 -20.03
N ILE A 117 -14.37 6.72 -19.59
CA ILE A 117 -15.47 5.75 -19.47
C ILE A 117 -16.39 5.91 -20.66
N HIS A 118 -16.73 4.80 -21.30
CA HIS A 118 -17.62 4.70 -22.44
C HIS A 118 -18.59 3.54 -22.23
N GLY A 119 -19.87 3.75 -22.51
CA GLY A 119 -20.88 2.73 -22.27
C GLY A 119 -22.25 3.12 -22.78
N ASN A 120 -23.19 2.19 -22.64
CA ASN A 120 -24.60 2.41 -22.98
C ASN A 120 -25.46 2.16 -21.75
N TYR A 121 -26.50 2.96 -21.58
CA TYR A 121 -27.60 2.65 -20.67
C TYR A 121 -28.90 2.49 -21.45
N LEU A 122 -29.71 1.52 -21.04
CA LEU A 122 -31.07 1.33 -21.49
C LEU A 122 -32.01 1.95 -20.46
N LEU A 123 -32.79 2.94 -20.90
CA LEU A 123 -33.85 3.55 -20.10
C LEU A 123 -35.19 2.96 -20.53
N GLY A 124 -35.88 2.29 -19.61
CA GLY A 124 -37.17 1.69 -19.93
C GLY A 124 -38.32 2.71 -20.03
N PRO A 125 -39.41 2.36 -20.73
CA PRO A 125 -40.45 3.30 -21.13
C PRO A 125 -41.46 3.62 -20.03
N ALA A 126 -41.56 2.78 -19.00
CA ALA A 126 -42.60 2.86 -17.97
C ALA A 126 -42.00 2.95 -16.56
N LYS A 127 -42.76 3.58 -15.66
CA LYS A 127 -42.40 3.71 -14.25
C LYS A 127 -42.35 2.34 -13.56
N THR A 128 -41.42 2.17 -12.63
CA THR A 128 -41.19 0.92 -11.90
C THR A 128 -40.98 1.16 -10.41
N LYS A 129 -41.00 0.08 -9.62
CA LYS A 129 -40.70 0.13 -8.19
C LYS A 129 -39.22 0.50 -7.96
N LEU A 130 -38.99 1.24 -6.88
CA LEU A 130 -37.65 1.66 -6.46
C LEU A 130 -36.68 0.49 -6.35
N SER A 131 -35.45 0.71 -6.83
CA SER A 131 -34.32 -0.13 -6.43
C SER A 131 -33.96 0.08 -4.96
N SER A 132 -33.27 -0.87 -4.34
CA SER A 132 -32.85 -0.78 -2.93
C SER A 132 -31.94 0.41 -2.62
N THR A 133 -31.29 0.98 -3.64
CA THR A 133 -30.35 2.11 -3.53
C THR A 133 -31.01 3.46 -3.82
N THR A 134 -32.25 3.47 -4.28
CA THR A 134 -32.95 4.71 -4.66
C THR A 134 -33.63 5.37 -3.47
N PRO A 135 -33.51 6.69 -3.29
CA PRO A 135 -34.19 7.41 -2.23
C PRO A 135 -35.71 7.27 -2.32
N ALA A 136 -36.37 7.20 -1.17
CA ALA A 136 -37.84 7.12 -1.08
C ALA A 136 -38.55 8.31 -1.74
N SER A 137 -37.89 9.47 -1.84
CA SER A 137 -38.42 10.66 -2.52
C SER A 137 -38.69 10.45 -4.02
N CYS A 138 -38.12 9.41 -4.63
CA CYS A 138 -38.25 9.07 -6.05
C CYS A 138 -39.30 7.99 -6.34
N ALA A 139 -40.08 7.54 -5.34
CA ALA A 139 -40.97 6.38 -5.46
C ALA A 139 -41.89 6.40 -6.69
N ASP A 140 -42.48 7.55 -6.97
CA ASP A 140 -43.46 7.71 -8.06
C ASP A 140 -42.83 8.14 -9.39
N ASP A 141 -41.52 8.42 -9.43
CA ASP A 141 -40.83 8.99 -10.60
C ASP A 141 -39.56 8.20 -10.94
N SER A 142 -39.64 6.88 -10.77
CA SER A 142 -38.55 5.95 -11.03
C SER A 142 -38.80 5.12 -12.29
N TYR A 143 -37.79 5.01 -13.15
CA TYR A 143 -37.80 4.21 -14.38
C TYR A 143 -36.73 3.12 -14.30
N PRO A 144 -36.94 1.92 -14.87
CA PRO A 144 -35.92 0.88 -14.87
C PRO A 144 -34.74 1.33 -15.72
N LEU A 145 -33.53 1.08 -15.22
CA LEU A 145 -32.30 1.41 -15.91
C LEU A 145 -31.28 0.30 -15.76
N GLU A 146 -30.71 -0.10 -16.89
CA GLU A 146 -29.58 -1.03 -16.99
C GLU A 146 -28.47 -0.32 -17.76
N TYR A 147 -27.22 -0.60 -17.43
CA TYR A 147 -26.11 -0.10 -18.23
C TYR A 147 -24.91 -1.03 -18.15
N TYR A 148 -24.04 -0.88 -19.14
CA TYR A 148 -22.65 -1.31 -19.02
C TYR A 148 -21.73 -0.14 -19.36
N PHE A 149 -20.50 -0.20 -18.87
CA PHE A 149 -19.43 0.63 -19.38
C PHE A 149 -18.09 -0.09 -19.35
N TYR A 150 -17.17 0.45 -20.14
CA TYR A 150 -15.75 0.19 -20.06
C TYR A 150 -15.01 1.44 -19.56
N HIS A 151 -14.14 1.26 -18.58
CA HIS A 151 -13.26 2.27 -18.02
C HIS A 151 -11.82 1.97 -18.45
N GLY A 152 -11.27 2.79 -19.36
CA GLY A 152 -9.92 2.58 -19.86
C GLY A 152 -8.85 2.77 -18.80
N ASN A 153 -7.90 1.85 -18.71
CA ASN A 153 -6.76 1.94 -17.79
C ASN A 153 -5.55 2.65 -18.45
N ILE A 154 -4.43 2.82 -17.75
CA ILE A 154 -3.17 3.30 -18.34
C ILE A 154 -2.56 2.27 -19.31
N GLY A 155 -2.91 0.99 -19.16
CA GLY A 155 -2.51 -0.09 -20.06
C GLY A 155 -3.36 -0.22 -21.32
N TYR A 156 -3.20 -1.33 -22.06
CA TYR A 156 -3.96 -1.60 -23.29
C TYR A 156 -5.40 -2.10 -23.05
N PHE A 157 -5.85 -2.22 -21.80
CA PHE A 157 -7.15 -2.80 -21.44
C PHE A 157 -8.07 -1.82 -20.70
N ALA A 158 -9.35 -2.16 -20.64
CA ALA A 158 -10.39 -1.46 -19.91
C ALA A 158 -11.10 -2.38 -18.92
N PHE A 159 -11.54 -1.83 -17.79
CA PHE A 159 -12.39 -2.51 -16.82
C PHE A 159 -13.84 -2.45 -17.29
N TYR A 160 -14.52 -3.58 -17.28
CA TYR A 160 -15.94 -3.70 -17.57
C TYR A 160 -16.74 -3.70 -16.26
N GLU A 161 -17.84 -2.94 -16.28
CA GLU A 161 -18.86 -2.96 -15.26
C GLU A 161 -20.24 -3.02 -15.91
N GLU A 162 -21.13 -3.82 -15.34
CA GLU A 162 -22.54 -3.83 -15.67
C GLU A 162 -23.38 -3.75 -14.41
N ALA A 163 -24.39 -2.90 -14.44
CA ALA A 163 -25.22 -2.60 -13.30
C ALA A 163 -26.67 -2.39 -13.71
N GLN A 164 -27.57 -2.61 -12.74
CA GLN A 164 -29.00 -2.42 -12.90
C GLN A 164 -29.58 -1.66 -11.70
N GLY A 165 -30.67 -0.95 -11.92
CA GLY A 165 -31.38 -0.24 -10.87
C GLY A 165 -32.48 0.65 -11.43
N THR A 166 -32.62 1.85 -10.88
CA THR A 166 -33.67 2.78 -11.28
C THR A 166 -33.16 4.21 -11.44
N TYR A 167 -33.59 4.85 -12.52
CA TYR A 167 -33.43 6.27 -12.79
C TYR A 167 -34.52 7.09 -12.10
N CYS A 168 -34.12 8.13 -11.36
CA CYS A 168 -35.06 9.08 -10.75
C CYS A 168 -35.18 10.35 -11.59
N ASP A 169 -36.40 10.64 -12.04
CA ASP A 169 -36.65 11.82 -12.89
C ASP A 169 -36.58 13.15 -12.12
N LYS A 170 -36.78 13.13 -10.80
CA LYS A 170 -36.73 14.35 -9.95
C LYS A 170 -35.33 14.94 -9.84
N ASP A 171 -34.33 14.09 -9.62
CA ASP A 171 -32.93 14.52 -9.40
C ASP A 171 -32.01 14.16 -10.57
N LYS A 172 -32.55 13.55 -11.63
CA LYS A 172 -31.85 13.13 -12.84
C LYS A 172 -30.69 12.15 -12.57
N THR A 173 -30.77 11.39 -11.47
CA THR A 173 -29.74 10.42 -11.04
C THR A 173 -30.20 8.98 -11.26
N ALA A 174 -29.33 8.14 -11.80
CA ALA A 174 -29.52 6.69 -11.84
C ALA A 174 -28.89 6.04 -10.60
N TYR A 175 -29.69 5.34 -9.82
CA TYR A 175 -29.26 4.62 -8.63
C TYR A 175 -29.19 3.14 -8.97
N VAL A 176 -27.98 2.59 -8.96
CA VAL A 176 -27.73 1.26 -9.51
C VAL A 176 -26.91 0.40 -8.57
N ARG A 177 -26.95 -0.91 -8.82
CA ARG A 177 -26.09 -1.90 -8.17
C ARG A 177 -25.39 -2.74 -9.22
N VAL A 178 -24.09 -2.87 -9.05
CA VAL A 178 -23.23 -3.66 -9.94
C VAL A 178 -23.52 -5.14 -9.78
N HIS A 179 -23.66 -5.84 -10.91
CA HIS A 179 -23.80 -7.29 -10.98
C HIS A 179 -22.82 -7.95 -11.95
N GLY A 180 -22.28 -7.21 -12.93
CA GLY A 180 -21.28 -7.69 -13.89
C GLY A 180 -19.94 -6.99 -13.72
N LEU A 181 -18.85 -7.76 -13.79
CA LEU A 181 -17.46 -7.26 -13.77
C LEU A 181 -16.61 -8.06 -14.74
N GLY A 182 -15.59 -7.43 -15.30
CA GLY A 182 -14.69 -8.06 -16.26
C GLY A 182 -13.63 -7.11 -16.78
N THR A 183 -12.89 -7.53 -17.79
CA THR A 183 -11.89 -6.69 -18.46
C THR A 183 -11.82 -7.02 -19.95
N TYR A 184 -11.46 -6.06 -20.78
CA TYR A 184 -11.28 -6.29 -22.23
C TYR A 184 -10.09 -5.52 -22.78
N ASP A 185 -9.37 -6.11 -23.73
CA ASP A 185 -8.19 -5.52 -24.38
C ASP A 185 -8.60 -4.42 -25.36
N ILE A 186 -9.06 -3.30 -24.82
CA ILE A 186 -9.52 -2.13 -25.55
C ILE A 186 -9.15 -0.85 -24.80
N ASN A 187 -8.71 0.17 -25.53
CA ASN A 187 -8.48 1.50 -24.96
C ASN A 187 -8.43 2.58 -26.04
N GLY A 188 -8.33 3.85 -25.61
CA GLY A 188 -8.16 5.01 -26.48
C GLY A 188 -9.26 5.11 -27.54
N SER A 189 -8.87 5.39 -28.78
CA SER A 189 -9.85 5.60 -29.86
C SER A 189 -10.71 4.37 -30.18
N SER A 190 -10.20 3.16 -29.93
CA SER A 190 -10.96 1.92 -30.13
C SER A 190 -12.07 1.79 -29.11
N LEU A 191 -11.81 2.18 -27.85
CA LEU A 191 -12.82 2.19 -26.78
C LEU A 191 -13.96 3.17 -27.09
N VAL A 192 -13.63 4.37 -27.60
CA VAL A 192 -14.63 5.38 -27.99
C VAL A 192 -15.56 4.88 -29.10
N ARG A 193 -15.09 3.97 -29.95
CA ARG A 193 -15.83 3.40 -31.08
C ARG A 193 -16.43 2.01 -30.78
N ASP A 194 -16.26 1.49 -29.57
CA ASP A 194 -16.81 0.19 -29.23
C ASP A 194 -18.34 0.25 -29.22
N THR A 195 -18.95 -0.70 -29.90
CA THR A 195 -20.41 -0.80 -30.03
C THR A 195 -20.99 -1.97 -29.24
N GLY A 196 -20.12 -2.75 -28.57
CA GLY A 196 -20.51 -4.01 -27.95
C GLY A 196 -20.67 -5.14 -28.97
N ASP A 197 -20.66 -6.37 -28.49
CA ASP A 197 -21.07 -7.57 -29.22
C ASP A 197 -21.67 -8.57 -28.24
N ASP A 198 -22.30 -9.62 -28.77
CA ASP A 198 -22.91 -10.72 -28.04
C ASP A 198 -21.91 -11.82 -27.65
N GLY A 199 -20.61 -11.60 -27.90
CA GLY A 199 -19.54 -12.54 -27.66
C GLY A 199 -18.99 -12.48 -26.23
N TYR A 200 -18.24 -13.51 -25.85
CA TYR A 200 -17.43 -13.48 -24.65
C TYR A 200 -16.19 -12.62 -24.87
N ARG A 201 -16.01 -11.65 -23.98
CA ARG A 201 -14.89 -10.69 -23.97
C ARG A 201 -14.01 -10.97 -22.75
N LYS A 202 -12.69 -10.78 -22.92
CA LYS A 202 -11.71 -10.87 -21.82
C LYS A 202 -10.44 -10.10 -22.17
N SER A 203 -9.67 -9.69 -21.16
CA SER A 203 -8.35 -9.10 -21.35
C SER A 203 -7.24 -10.13 -21.13
N TYR A 204 -6.46 -10.41 -22.16
CA TYR A 204 -5.22 -11.17 -22.03
C TYR A 204 -4.14 -10.35 -21.35
N TRP A 205 -4.10 -9.03 -21.61
CA TRP A 205 -3.14 -8.13 -20.98
C TRP A 205 -3.27 -8.14 -19.46
N TYR A 206 -4.48 -7.90 -18.95
CA TYR A 206 -4.80 -7.96 -17.53
C TYR A 206 -4.43 -9.32 -16.94
N SER A 207 -4.87 -10.39 -17.60
CA SER A 207 -4.64 -11.77 -17.15
C SER A 207 -3.16 -12.06 -16.95
N VAL A 208 -2.31 -11.64 -17.88
CA VAL A 208 -0.86 -11.89 -17.84
C VAL A 208 -0.17 -10.99 -16.81
N PHE A 209 -0.32 -9.67 -16.89
CA PHE A 209 0.46 -8.76 -16.04
C PHE A 209 0.02 -8.80 -14.57
N CYS A 210 -1.29 -8.85 -14.29
CA CYS A 210 -1.77 -9.05 -12.93
C CYS A 210 -1.48 -10.47 -12.43
N GLY A 211 -1.47 -11.47 -13.32
CA GLY A 211 -1.03 -12.83 -12.99
C GLY A 211 0.44 -12.89 -12.56
N VAL A 212 1.33 -12.24 -13.31
CA VAL A 212 2.77 -12.10 -12.97
C VAL A 212 2.94 -11.37 -11.64
N TRP A 213 2.19 -10.30 -11.41
CA TRP A 213 2.19 -9.58 -10.14
C TRP A 213 1.80 -10.48 -8.96
N LEU A 214 0.70 -11.24 -9.09
CA LEU A 214 0.24 -12.16 -8.06
C LEU A 214 1.22 -13.32 -7.81
N LEU A 215 1.83 -13.85 -8.87
CA LEU A 215 2.88 -14.85 -8.75
C LEU A 215 4.05 -14.30 -7.94
N TYR A 216 4.51 -13.08 -8.26
CA TYR A 216 5.56 -12.41 -7.52
C TYR A 216 5.20 -12.21 -6.04
N ARG A 217 3.98 -11.75 -5.76
CA ARG A 217 3.46 -11.57 -4.39
C ARG A 217 3.39 -12.89 -3.62
N THR A 218 3.06 -13.99 -4.29
CA THR A 218 3.08 -15.33 -3.70
C THR A 218 4.50 -15.77 -3.34
N ILE A 219 5.47 -15.54 -4.23
CA ILE A 219 6.90 -15.79 -3.97
C ILE A 219 7.38 -14.95 -2.77
N GLN A 220 6.99 -13.67 -2.72
CA GLN A 220 7.29 -12.78 -1.61
C GLN A 220 6.71 -13.31 -0.27
N MET A 221 5.46 -13.80 -0.27
CA MET A 221 4.86 -14.37 0.94
C MET A 221 5.58 -15.64 1.39
N ARG A 222 5.98 -16.50 0.44
CA ARG A 222 6.76 -17.70 0.71
C ARG A 222 8.12 -17.37 1.34
N ARG A 223 8.87 -16.40 0.80
CA ARG A 223 10.17 -16.02 1.37
C ARG A 223 10.02 -15.43 2.78
N CYS A 224 8.98 -14.62 3.00
CA CYS A 224 8.69 -14.06 4.32
C CYS A 224 8.35 -15.16 5.33
N TYR A 225 7.52 -16.14 4.94
CA TYR A 225 7.21 -17.32 5.76
C TYR A 225 8.48 -18.08 6.18
N ILE A 226 9.39 -18.37 5.25
CA ILE A 226 10.63 -19.09 5.54
C ILE A 226 11.51 -18.27 6.49
N SER A 227 11.64 -16.97 6.27
CA SER A 227 12.40 -16.07 7.13
C SER A 227 11.84 -16.02 8.56
N CYS A 228 10.52 -15.82 8.68
CA CYS A 228 9.80 -15.83 9.96
C CYS A 228 9.98 -17.16 10.70
N LYS A 229 9.86 -18.29 10.00
CA LYS A 229 10.05 -19.63 10.60
C LYS A 229 11.47 -19.84 11.12
N ARG A 230 12.49 -19.42 10.36
CA ARG A 230 13.90 -19.54 10.78
C ARG A 230 14.21 -18.62 11.96
N TYR A 231 13.70 -17.40 11.92
CA TYR A 231 13.88 -16.43 13.00
C TYR A 231 13.19 -16.86 14.29
N ALA A 232 11.94 -17.30 14.19
CA ALA A 232 11.18 -17.86 15.30
C ALA A 232 11.92 -19.03 15.98
N ARG A 233 12.41 -20.00 15.20
CA ARG A 233 13.18 -21.14 15.73
C ARG A 233 14.41 -20.67 16.50
N ARG A 234 15.10 -19.64 16.01
CA ARG A 234 16.24 -19.06 16.71
C ARG A 234 15.82 -18.44 18.04
N CYS A 235 14.77 -17.63 18.05
CA CYS A 235 14.24 -17.04 19.29
C CYS A 235 13.80 -18.11 20.29
N ASP A 236 13.09 -19.15 19.84
CA ASP A 236 12.65 -20.26 20.70
C ASP A 236 13.86 -21.04 21.27
N PHE A 237 14.92 -21.25 20.47
CA PHE A 237 16.16 -21.93 20.89
C PHE A 237 16.96 -21.10 21.91
N THR A 238 17.09 -19.79 21.69
CA THR A 238 17.81 -18.87 22.60
C THR A 238 16.94 -18.34 23.74
N GLN A 239 15.68 -18.80 23.83
CA GLN A 239 14.68 -18.35 24.80
C GLN A 239 14.44 -16.82 24.79
N GLU A 240 14.63 -16.19 23.62
CA GLU A 240 14.40 -14.76 23.45
C GLU A 240 12.90 -14.47 23.28
N PRO A 241 12.32 -13.57 24.09
CA PRO A 241 10.91 -13.25 23.99
C PRO A 241 10.60 -12.50 22.69
N VAL A 242 9.52 -12.90 22.03
CA VAL A 242 8.94 -12.20 20.87
C VAL A 242 7.55 -11.72 21.24
N ASN A 243 7.37 -10.41 21.35
CA ASN A 243 6.06 -9.81 21.53
C ASN A 243 5.41 -9.49 20.17
N ARG A 244 4.14 -9.07 20.20
CA ARG A 244 3.37 -8.73 19.00
C ARG A 244 4.00 -7.61 18.17
N LYS A 245 4.57 -6.58 18.83
CA LYS A 245 5.20 -5.43 18.16
C LYS A 245 6.43 -5.88 17.35
N ILE A 246 7.32 -6.65 17.99
CA ILE A 246 8.51 -7.22 17.35
C ILE A 246 8.10 -8.09 16.15
N ALA A 247 7.09 -8.95 16.33
CA ALA A 247 6.64 -9.85 15.28
C ALA A 247 6.07 -9.11 14.05
N VAL A 248 5.23 -8.08 14.25
CA VAL A 248 4.65 -7.31 13.15
C VAL A 248 5.73 -6.56 12.37
N VAL A 249 6.64 -5.87 13.06
CA VAL A 249 7.74 -5.14 12.41
C VAL A 249 8.64 -6.10 11.63
N TYR A 250 9.03 -7.22 12.23
CA TYR A 250 9.87 -8.22 11.57
C TYR A 250 9.20 -8.79 10.30
N VAL A 251 7.90 -9.12 10.38
CA VAL A 251 7.13 -9.58 9.22
C VAL A 251 7.10 -8.50 8.13
N GLN A 252 6.82 -7.25 8.48
CA GLN A 252 6.71 -6.15 7.52
C GLN A 252 8.04 -5.84 6.82
N GLU A 253 9.17 -5.92 7.51
CA GLU A 253 10.51 -5.83 6.91
C GLU A 253 10.77 -6.99 5.93
N ASN A 254 10.37 -8.22 6.29
CA ASN A 254 10.56 -9.40 5.44
C ASN A 254 9.56 -9.50 4.28
N MET A 255 8.49 -8.69 4.31
CA MET A 255 7.53 -8.50 3.23
C MET A 255 7.89 -7.33 2.29
N ARG A 256 9.12 -6.83 2.34
CA ARG A 256 9.62 -5.80 1.40
C ARG A 256 9.37 -6.20 -0.05
N LEU A 257 9.03 -5.27 -0.95
CA LEU A 257 8.78 -5.55 -2.38
C LEU A 257 10.05 -5.77 -3.20
N THR A 258 11.19 -5.21 -2.79
CA THR A 258 12.47 -5.31 -3.51
C THR A 258 13.45 -6.19 -2.76
N ALA A 259 14.33 -6.89 -3.47
CA ALA A 259 15.46 -7.57 -2.86
C ALA A 259 16.54 -6.55 -2.44
N HIS A 260 17.42 -6.96 -1.52
CA HIS A 260 18.61 -6.17 -1.19
C HIS A 260 19.53 -6.11 -2.41
N GLY A 261 19.99 -4.90 -2.75
CA GLY A 261 20.80 -4.67 -3.97
C GLY A 261 20.00 -4.49 -5.25
N ALA A 262 18.67 -4.38 -5.19
CA ALA A 262 17.86 -4.04 -6.35
C ALA A 262 18.30 -2.70 -6.98
N THR A 263 18.34 -2.65 -8.31
CA THR A 263 18.59 -1.43 -9.10
C THR A 263 17.29 -0.63 -9.25
N ASN A 264 17.39 0.62 -9.71
CA ASN A 264 16.19 1.42 -9.98
C ASN A 264 15.36 0.86 -11.14
N TRP A 265 15.97 0.19 -12.11
CA TRP A 265 15.24 -0.54 -13.15
C TRP A 265 14.37 -1.64 -12.57
N HIS A 266 14.90 -2.46 -11.66
CA HIS A 266 14.10 -3.46 -10.96
C HIS A 266 12.95 -2.83 -10.16
N ARG A 267 13.19 -1.69 -9.49
CA ARG A 267 12.14 -0.95 -8.76
C ARG A 267 11.06 -0.39 -9.68
N ALA A 268 11.44 0.12 -10.85
CA ALA A 268 10.50 0.63 -11.84
C ALA A 268 9.57 -0.47 -12.38
N VAL A 269 10.12 -1.64 -12.70
CA VAL A 269 9.31 -2.81 -13.12
C VAL A 269 8.35 -3.24 -12.00
N MET A 270 8.82 -3.29 -10.75
CA MET A 270 7.96 -3.61 -9.60
C MET A 270 6.88 -2.56 -9.36
N LEU A 271 7.20 -1.28 -9.56
CA LEU A 271 6.25 -0.18 -9.46
C LEU A 271 5.15 -0.31 -10.52
N TYR A 272 5.51 -0.62 -11.76
CA TYR A 272 4.54 -0.87 -12.83
C TYR A 272 3.57 -2.00 -12.48
N LEU A 273 4.08 -3.17 -12.09
CA LEU A 273 3.24 -4.32 -11.70
C LEU A 273 2.36 -4.00 -10.48
N LEU A 274 2.87 -3.23 -9.53
CA LEU A 274 2.11 -2.77 -8.37
C LEU A 274 0.97 -1.82 -8.76
N VAL A 275 1.19 -0.92 -9.72
CA VAL A 275 0.16 -0.01 -10.22
C VAL A 275 -0.96 -0.79 -10.92
N GLU A 276 -0.64 -1.81 -11.73
CA GLU A 276 -1.66 -2.68 -12.34
C GLU A 276 -2.53 -3.39 -11.28
N GLY A 277 -1.91 -3.89 -10.21
CA GLY A 277 -2.63 -4.44 -9.06
C GLY A 277 -3.47 -3.41 -8.30
N LEU A 278 -2.96 -2.19 -8.13
CA LEU A 278 -3.63 -1.08 -7.44
C LEU A 278 -4.91 -0.66 -8.19
N MET A 279 -4.87 -0.60 -9.53
CA MET A 279 -6.03 -0.20 -10.34
C MET A 279 -7.18 -1.18 -10.18
N SER A 280 -6.91 -2.49 -10.08
CA SER A 280 -7.92 -3.50 -9.78
C SER A 280 -8.60 -3.26 -8.43
N ASP A 281 -7.81 -2.93 -7.41
CA ASP A 281 -8.32 -2.66 -6.07
C ASP A 281 -9.15 -1.38 -6.03
N LEU A 282 -8.73 -0.34 -6.76
CA LEU A 282 -9.46 0.92 -6.88
C LEU A 282 -10.81 0.72 -7.59
N PHE A 283 -10.83 -0.02 -8.70
CA PHE A 283 -12.06 -0.31 -9.43
C PHE A 283 -13.05 -1.11 -8.57
N MET A 284 -12.55 -2.09 -7.82
CA MET A 284 -13.40 -2.88 -6.91
C MET A 284 -14.06 -2.07 -5.79
N LEU A 285 -13.45 -0.93 -5.40
CA LEU A 285 -14.05 -0.05 -4.39
C LEU A 285 -15.23 0.74 -4.93
N ILE A 286 -15.19 1.10 -6.21
CA ILE A 286 -16.26 1.86 -6.85
C ILE A 286 -17.35 0.96 -7.44
N ALA A 287 -17.12 -0.35 -7.49
CA ALA A 287 -18.02 -1.31 -8.13
C ALA A 287 -18.64 -2.35 -7.16
N GLN A 288 -18.34 -2.30 -5.86
CA GLN A 288 -18.92 -3.24 -4.89
C GLN A 288 -19.60 -2.49 -3.76
N ASP A 289 -20.61 -3.13 -3.16
CA ASP A 289 -21.31 -2.64 -1.99
C ASP A 289 -21.08 -3.51 -0.75
N GLY A 290 -21.25 -2.91 0.43
CA GLY A 290 -21.32 -3.62 1.70
C GLY A 290 -19.97 -3.98 2.34
N ILE A 291 -19.93 -5.09 3.09
CA ILE A 291 -18.77 -5.50 3.90
C ILE A 291 -17.53 -5.77 3.05
N PHE A 292 -17.71 -6.19 1.79
CA PHE A 292 -16.60 -6.49 0.90
C PHE A 292 -15.79 -5.24 0.51
N ILE A 293 -16.42 -4.05 0.41
CA ILE A 293 -15.68 -2.78 0.25
C ILE A 293 -14.73 -2.59 1.44
N LYS A 294 -15.23 -2.81 2.67
CA LYS A 294 -14.45 -2.60 3.90
C LYS A 294 -13.18 -3.44 3.94
N LEU A 295 -13.24 -4.65 3.41
CA LEU A 295 -12.09 -5.54 3.28
C LEU A 295 -11.15 -5.10 2.15
N GLN A 296 -11.71 -4.70 1.01
CA GLN A 296 -10.96 -4.27 -0.17
C GLN A 296 -10.07 -3.05 0.13
N TYR A 297 -10.52 -2.17 1.02
CA TYR A 297 -9.73 -1.04 1.53
C TYR A 297 -8.42 -1.43 2.20
N VAL A 298 -8.37 -2.57 2.88
CA VAL A 298 -7.13 -3.06 3.49
C VAL A 298 -6.11 -3.40 2.41
N SER A 299 -6.56 -3.98 1.29
CA SER A 299 -5.70 -4.25 0.13
C SER A 299 -5.23 -2.96 -0.55
N LEU A 300 -6.14 -2.00 -0.77
CA LEU A 300 -5.81 -0.71 -1.38
C LEU A 300 -4.73 0.01 -0.55
N GLY A 301 -4.94 0.14 0.76
CA GLY A 301 -4.00 0.79 1.66
C GLY A 301 -2.63 0.12 1.63
N TYR A 302 -2.60 -1.21 1.64
CA TYR A 302 -1.35 -1.97 1.53
C TYR A 302 -0.60 -1.65 0.24
N ASN A 303 -1.28 -1.72 -0.92
CA ASN A 303 -0.67 -1.48 -2.23
C ASN A 303 -0.16 -0.05 -2.36
N LEU A 304 -0.94 0.92 -1.89
CA LEU A 304 -0.58 2.33 -1.93
C LEU A 304 0.62 2.67 -1.03
N SER A 305 0.68 2.10 0.17
CA SER A 305 1.88 2.20 1.01
C SER A 305 3.11 1.59 0.32
N GLY A 306 2.92 0.50 -0.43
CA GLY A 306 3.93 -0.09 -1.31
C GLY A 306 4.42 0.88 -2.39
N VAL A 307 3.51 1.63 -3.02
CA VAL A 307 3.85 2.64 -4.04
C VAL A 307 4.72 3.74 -3.42
N LEU A 308 4.27 4.32 -2.30
CA LEU A 308 5.01 5.38 -1.60
C LEU A 308 6.42 4.93 -1.20
N LEU A 309 6.54 3.69 -0.69
CA LEU A 309 7.83 3.12 -0.31
C LEU A 309 8.74 2.86 -1.50
N LEU A 310 8.24 2.28 -2.59
CA LEU A 310 9.06 2.03 -3.79
C LEU A 310 9.56 3.32 -4.41
N VAL A 311 8.71 4.35 -4.50
CA VAL A 311 9.08 5.68 -4.99
C VAL A 311 10.17 6.29 -4.11
N PHE A 312 10.00 6.22 -2.78
CA PHE A 312 11.02 6.72 -1.85
C PHE A 312 12.33 5.94 -1.96
N GLU A 313 12.29 4.62 -2.10
CA GLU A 313 13.50 3.80 -2.30
C GLU A 313 14.25 4.16 -3.59
N ILE A 314 13.53 4.51 -4.67
CA ILE A 314 14.15 4.99 -5.92
C ILE A 314 14.89 6.30 -5.63
N ILE A 315 14.24 7.27 -5.00
CA ILE A 315 14.84 8.58 -4.64
C ILE A 315 16.04 8.41 -3.72
N GLU A 316 15.91 7.56 -2.68
CA GLU A 316 16.98 7.25 -1.72
C GLU A 316 18.19 6.62 -2.42
N ASN A 317 17.96 5.71 -3.37
CA ASN A 317 19.03 5.09 -4.16
C ASN A 317 19.70 6.03 -5.17
N MET A 318 19.00 7.08 -5.63
CA MET A 318 19.58 8.12 -6.49
C MET A 318 20.51 9.08 -5.71
N LYS A 319 20.55 9.00 -4.37
CA LYS A 319 21.35 9.87 -3.50
C LYS A 319 21.07 11.37 -3.68
N TRP A 320 19.85 11.71 -4.06
CA TRP A 320 19.41 13.10 -4.28
C TRP A 320 19.16 13.87 -2.98
N LEU A 321 19.03 13.17 -1.85
CA LEU A 321 18.77 13.76 -0.55
C LEU A 321 20.02 13.71 0.33
N HIS A 322 20.35 14.84 0.97
CA HIS A 322 21.34 14.87 2.03
C HIS A 322 20.90 13.98 3.20
N GLU A 323 21.85 13.37 3.93
CA GLU A 323 21.59 12.40 4.99
C GLU A 323 20.59 12.92 6.04
N LYS A 324 20.76 14.18 6.47
CA LYS A 324 19.87 14.85 7.42
C LYS A 324 18.42 14.86 6.96
N TRP A 325 18.18 15.21 5.69
CA TRP A 325 16.83 15.26 5.11
C TRP A 325 16.29 13.87 4.81
N ARG A 326 17.14 12.94 4.34
CA ARG A 326 16.78 11.54 4.12
C ARG A 326 16.24 10.90 5.41
N VAL A 327 16.96 11.04 6.51
CA VAL A 327 16.55 10.51 7.83
C VAL A 327 15.30 11.22 8.35
N PHE A 328 15.25 12.55 8.25
CA PHE A 328 14.07 13.33 8.64
C PHE A 328 12.80 12.84 7.93
N ILE A 329 12.84 12.75 6.60
CA ILE A 329 11.71 12.27 5.77
C ILE A 329 11.35 10.84 6.14
N LYS A 330 12.35 9.97 6.31
CA LYS A 330 12.14 8.56 6.67
C LYS A 330 11.47 8.41 8.04
N ARG A 331 11.85 9.22 9.04
CA ARG A 331 11.24 9.22 10.37
C ARG A 331 9.85 9.84 10.38
N LEU A 332 9.61 10.88 9.58
CA LEU A 332 8.35 11.61 9.53
C LEU A 332 7.25 10.86 8.75
N ILE A 333 7.60 10.31 7.58
CA ILE A 333 6.63 9.74 6.63
C ILE A 333 6.67 8.20 6.62
N PHE A 334 7.84 7.62 6.87
CA PHE A 334 8.08 6.18 6.75
C PHE A 334 8.42 5.54 8.11
N CYS A 335 7.51 5.71 9.08
CA CYS A 335 7.58 5.07 10.38
C CYS A 335 6.46 4.06 10.63
N TYR A 336 6.76 3.01 11.38
CA TYR A 336 5.82 1.92 11.66
C TYR A 336 4.59 2.37 12.45
N GLU A 337 4.71 3.37 13.32
CA GLU A 337 3.62 3.88 14.14
C GLU A 337 2.59 4.70 13.36
N ALA A 338 2.99 5.31 12.24
CA ALA A 338 2.09 6.03 11.34
C ALA A 338 1.71 5.21 10.10
N SER A 339 2.45 4.13 9.82
CA SER A 339 2.19 3.20 8.72
C SER A 339 0.77 2.67 8.81
N MET A 340 0.03 2.72 7.70
CA MET A 340 -1.38 2.31 7.57
C MET A 340 -2.43 3.25 8.16
N LEU A 341 -2.07 4.24 9.00
CA LEU A 341 -3.08 5.17 9.53
C LEU A 341 -3.62 6.09 8.44
N GLY A 342 -2.72 6.70 7.65
CA GLY A 342 -3.11 7.54 6.52
C GLY A 342 -3.94 6.77 5.50
N GLU A 343 -3.54 5.53 5.22
CA GLU A 343 -4.26 4.63 4.34
C GLU A 343 -5.63 4.22 4.87
N LEU A 344 -5.78 3.98 6.18
CA LEU A 344 -7.07 3.63 6.78
C LEU A 344 -8.01 4.83 6.87
N LEU A 345 -7.49 6.05 7.05
CA LEU A 345 -8.31 7.26 7.04
C LEU A 345 -8.70 7.69 5.63
N SER A 346 -7.82 7.49 4.63
CA SER A 346 -8.13 7.86 3.24
C SER A 346 -9.31 7.05 2.72
N VAL A 347 -9.41 5.80 3.14
CA VAL A 347 -10.55 4.89 2.94
C VAL A 347 -11.89 5.48 3.39
N VAL A 348 -11.96 6.11 4.57
CA VAL A 348 -13.20 6.71 5.07
C VAL A 348 -13.57 7.94 4.24
N GLY A 349 -12.59 8.74 3.84
CA GLY A 349 -12.78 9.95 3.07
C GLY A 349 -12.93 9.75 1.55
N LEU A 350 -12.59 8.57 1.01
CA LEU A 350 -12.41 8.37 -0.43
C LEU A 350 -13.68 8.65 -1.23
N HIS A 351 -14.82 8.10 -0.82
CA HIS A 351 -16.10 8.32 -1.50
C HIS A 351 -16.51 9.80 -1.52
N HIS A 352 -16.29 10.50 -0.40
CA HIS A 352 -16.56 11.94 -0.29
C HIS A 352 -15.63 12.76 -1.17
N TYR A 353 -14.35 12.38 -1.22
CA TYR A 353 -13.36 13.04 -2.06
C TYR A 353 -13.67 12.87 -3.55
N ILE A 354 -13.96 11.65 -4.01
CA ILE A 354 -14.33 11.38 -5.41
C ILE A 354 -15.63 12.11 -5.77
N THR A 355 -16.65 12.04 -4.91
CA THR A 355 -17.92 12.75 -5.12
C THR A 355 -17.72 14.26 -5.18
N GLY A 356 -16.86 14.82 -4.33
CA GLY A 356 -16.51 16.24 -4.32
C GLY A 356 -15.77 16.66 -5.59
N LEU A 357 -14.83 15.85 -6.07
CA LEU A 357 -14.14 16.08 -7.33
C LEU A 357 -15.09 16.03 -8.52
N ASN A 358 -15.99 15.06 -8.55
CA ASN A 358 -17.01 14.97 -9.60
C ASN A 358 -17.93 16.20 -9.56
N ARG A 359 -18.24 16.77 -8.39
CA ARG A 359 -19.06 18.00 -8.31
C ARG A 359 -18.28 19.30 -8.56
N SER A 360 -16.97 19.22 -8.82
CA SER A 360 -16.13 20.37 -9.14
C SER A 360 -16.25 20.78 -10.62
N VAL A 361 -15.39 21.70 -11.06
CA VAL A 361 -15.27 22.13 -12.46
C VAL A 361 -14.98 20.96 -13.41
N LEU A 362 -14.46 19.83 -12.91
CA LEU A 362 -14.25 18.61 -13.71
C LEU A 362 -15.53 18.06 -14.36
N LYS A 363 -16.71 18.41 -13.84
CA LYS A 363 -17.99 17.99 -14.43
C LYS A 363 -18.20 18.54 -15.84
N ASP A 364 -17.64 19.70 -16.17
CA ASP A 364 -17.86 20.41 -17.44
C ASP A 364 -16.69 20.15 -18.43
N SER A 365 -16.11 18.94 -18.38
CA SER A 365 -14.83 18.65 -19.04
C SER A 365 -14.93 17.93 -20.39
N LYS A 366 -16.14 17.65 -20.91
CA LYS A 366 -16.33 17.00 -22.21
C LYS A 366 -15.66 17.75 -23.36
N VAL A 367 -15.81 19.07 -23.42
CA VAL A 367 -15.22 19.87 -24.51
C VAL A 367 -13.71 19.67 -24.56
N THR A 368 -13.04 19.71 -23.40
CA THR A 368 -11.61 19.47 -23.29
C THR A 368 -11.23 18.04 -23.65
N ALA A 369 -11.99 17.05 -23.17
CA ALA A 369 -11.74 15.64 -23.44
C ALA A 369 -11.89 15.31 -24.93
N VAL A 370 -12.89 15.87 -25.63
CA VAL A 370 -13.06 15.69 -27.08
C VAL A 370 -11.91 16.36 -27.85
N THR A 371 -11.43 17.51 -27.37
CA THR A 371 -10.34 18.26 -28.02
C THR A 371 -8.98 17.55 -27.91
N VAL A 372 -8.66 17.00 -26.73
CA VAL A 372 -7.33 16.42 -26.45
C VAL A 372 -7.30 14.89 -26.59
N SER A 373 -8.44 14.22 -26.43
CA SER A 373 -8.68 12.77 -26.26
C SER A 373 -9.11 12.41 -24.84
N TYR A 374 -10.15 11.58 -24.73
CA TYR A 374 -10.63 10.98 -23.49
C TYR A 374 -9.51 10.26 -22.71
N TYR A 375 -8.59 9.59 -23.42
CA TYR A 375 -7.46 8.89 -22.80
C TYR A 375 -6.51 9.85 -22.08
N VAL A 376 -6.05 10.91 -22.77
CA VAL A 376 -5.11 11.88 -22.20
C VAL A 376 -5.76 12.67 -21.07
N TRP A 377 -7.02 13.07 -21.25
CA TRP A 377 -7.76 13.80 -20.22
C TRP A 377 -8.00 12.95 -18.96
N SER A 378 -8.22 11.64 -19.13
CA SER A 378 -8.30 10.69 -18.02
C SER A 378 -7.02 10.61 -17.19
N LEU A 379 -5.83 10.73 -17.80
CA LEU A 379 -4.58 10.82 -17.04
C LEU A 379 -4.55 12.04 -16.11
N VAL A 380 -5.11 13.18 -16.56
CA VAL A 380 -5.25 14.37 -15.71
C VAL A 380 -6.24 14.11 -14.59
N GLY A 381 -7.42 13.55 -14.89
CA GLY A 381 -8.43 13.20 -13.90
C GLY A 381 -7.93 12.24 -12.81
N HIS A 382 -7.29 11.14 -13.21
CA HIS A 382 -6.64 10.21 -12.28
C HIS A 382 -5.45 10.84 -11.57
N GLY A 383 -4.68 11.71 -12.23
CA GLY A 383 -3.58 12.45 -11.62
C GLY A 383 -4.05 13.29 -10.45
N VAL A 384 -5.14 14.05 -10.60
CA VAL A 384 -5.77 14.82 -9.52
C VAL A 384 -6.18 13.91 -8.37
N LEU A 385 -6.85 12.80 -8.67
CA LEU A 385 -7.27 11.81 -7.66
C LEU A 385 -6.10 11.25 -6.87
N VAL A 386 -5.08 10.73 -7.57
CA VAL A 386 -3.93 10.06 -6.96
C VAL A 386 -3.08 11.05 -6.17
N LEU A 387 -2.81 12.25 -6.70
CA LEU A 387 -2.03 13.27 -6.01
C LEU A 387 -2.73 13.79 -4.75
N GLY A 388 -4.04 14.01 -4.80
CA GLY A 388 -4.80 14.42 -3.62
C GLY A 388 -4.80 13.35 -2.53
N LEU A 389 -4.96 12.08 -2.92
CA LEU A 389 -4.93 10.95 -2.01
C LEU A 389 -3.53 10.74 -1.38
N ILE A 390 -2.46 10.83 -2.19
CA ILE A 390 -1.08 10.78 -1.70
C ILE A 390 -0.82 11.94 -0.72
N THR A 391 -1.24 13.15 -1.06
CA THR A 391 -1.09 14.33 -0.21
C THR A 391 -1.77 14.11 1.13
N PHE A 392 -3.03 13.66 1.13
CA PHE A 392 -3.76 13.36 2.35
C PHE A 392 -3.04 12.32 3.22
N ILE A 393 -2.58 11.22 2.64
CA ILE A 393 -1.90 10.14 3.37
C ILE A 393 -0.60 10.63 3.99
N ILE A 394 0.21 11.36 3.22
CA ILE A 394 1.47 11.92 3.70
C ILE A 394 1.19 12.91 4.84
N SER A 395 0.18 13.77 4.71
CA SER A 395 -0.21 14.72 5.75
C SER A 395 -0.63 14.01 7.04
N VAL A 396 -1.50 12.98 6.94
CA VAL A 396 -1.93 12.21 8.11
C VAL A 396 -0.73 11.52 8.77
N ARG A 397 0.14 10.87 7.99
CA ARG A 397 1.33 10.20 8.51
C ARG A 397 2.26 11.18 9.23
N ALA A 398 2.52 12.34 8.64
CA ALA A 398 3.37 13.36 9.22
C ALA A 398 2.78 13.92 10.52
N VAL A 399 1.49 14.28 10.52
CA VAL A 399 0.80 14.79 11.73
C VAL A 399 0.83 13.76 12.84
N TRP A 400 0.51 12.50 12.54
CA TRP A 400 0.54 11.43 13.54
C TRP A 400 1.94 11.16 14.08
N ALA A 401 2.96 11.13 13.22
CA ALA A 401 4.33 10.97 13.65
C ALA A 401 4.76 12.10 14.60
N VAL A 402 4.41 13.36 14.29
CA VAL A 402 4.69 14.52 15.15
C VAL A 402 3.99 14.40 16.50
N VAL A 403 2.69 14.07 16.50
CA VAL A 403 1.90 13.87 17.73
C VAL A 403 2.50 12.72 18.56
N TYR A 404 2.82 11.60 17.93
CA TYR A 404 3.39 10.43 18.58
C TYR A 404 4.74 10.75 19.22
N VAL A 405 5.65 11.39 18.49
CA VAL A 405 6.98 11.75 19.00
C VAL A 405 6.87 12.77 20.14
N ARG A 406 6.00 13.78 20.00
CA ARG A 406 5.76 14.76 21.07
C ARG A 406 5.19 14.10 22.32
N TRP A 407 4.32 13.11 22.17
CA TRP A 407 3.74 12.39 23.31
C TRP A 407 4.77 11.46 23.97
N LYS A 408 5.43 10.61 23.18
CA LYS A 408 6.33 9.56 23.67
C LYS A 408 7.66 10.10 24.19
N HIS A 409 8.27 11.03 23.46
CA HIS A 409 9.63 11.53 23.73
C HIS A 409 9.65 12.92 24.35
N ARG A 410 8.50 13.60 24.43
CA ARG A 410 8.37 14.99 24.91
C ARG A 410 9.26 16.00 24.17
N ALA A 411 9.83 15.62 23.03
CA ALA A 411 10.74 16.42 22.22
C ALA A 411 10.61 16.03 20.74
N LEU A 412 10.81 17.01 19.84
CA LEU A 412 10.84 16.77 18.40
C LEU A 412 12.26 16.47 17.88
N ALA A 413 13.27 16.49 18.76
CA ALA A 413 14.67 16.26 18.42
C ALA A 413 14.90 14.87 17.80
N VAL A 414 14.03 13.89 18.08
CA VAL A 414 14.07 12.56 17.45
C VAL A 414 13.98 12.62 15.93
N PHE A 415 13.37 13.65 15.32
CA PHE A 415 13.34 13.76 13.86
C PHE A 415 14.67 14.22 13.25
N PHE A 416 15.53 14.88 14.02
CA PHE A 416 16.72 15.55 13.51
C PHE A 416 18.04 14.99 14.04
N ALA A 417 18.01 14.33 15.21
CA ALA A 417 19.22 13.83 15.84
C ALA A 417 19.84 12.66 15.05
N PRO A 418 21.16 12.65 14.84
CA PRO A 418 21.82 11.58 14.11
C PRO A 418 21.72 10.26 14.88
N CYS A 419 21.57 9.16 14.14
CA CYS A 419 21.66 7.80 14.67
C CYS A 419 22.40 6.94 13.64
N CYS A 420 23.55 6.41 14.01
CA CYS A 420 24.38 5.58 13.14
C CYS A 420 23.67 4.30 12.66
N VAL A 421 22.66 3.84 13.42
CA VAL A 421 21.80 2.72 13.02
C VAL A 421 21.02 3.02 11.75
N ASP A 422 20.39 4.20 11.68
CA ASP A 422 19.63 4.61 10.49
C ASP A 422 20.53 4.76 9.26
N SER A 423 21.74 5.31 9.44
CA SER A 423 22.72 5.49 8.38
C SER A 423 23.27 4.18 7.82
N THR A 424 23.52 3.18 8.68
CA THR A 424 24.03 1.88 8.23
C THR A 424 22.94 1.00 7.62
N LEU A 425 21.74 1.04 8.20
CA LEU A 425 20.58 0.36 7.64
C LEU A 425 20.22 0.95 6.29
N ALA A 426 20.13 2.28 6.16
CA ALA A 426 19.82 2.98 4.92
C ALA A 426 18.69 2.26 4.12
N LEU A 427 18.95 1.91 2.86
CA LEU A 427 18.03 1.17 1.99
C LEU A 427 17.73 -0.25 2.46
N ARG A 428 18.46 -0.85 3.41
CA ARG A 428 18.22 -2.20 3.93
C ARG A 428 17.02 -2.26 4.87
N ASN A 429 16.64 -1.12 5.45
CA ASN A 429 15.47 -0.99 6.31
C ASN A 429 14.33 -0.29 5.56
N LYS A 430 13.13 -0.86 5.64
CA LYS A 430 11.93 -0.34 4.98
C LYS A 430 11.40 0.90 5.70
N MET A 431 11.27 0.84 7.04
CA MET A 431 10.67 1.92 7.84
C MET A 431 11.36 2.07 9.21
N THR A 432 11.27 3.25 9.78
CA THR A 432 11.80 3.53 11.14
C THR A 432 10.78 3.15 12.21
N LEU A 433 11.25 2.84 13.42
CA LEU A 433 10.38 2.58 14.58
C LEU A 433 10.54 3.72 15.60
N LEU A 434 9.66 4.72 15.57
CA LEU A 434 9.80 5.95 16.36
C LEU A 434 9.78 5.69 17.87
N GLY A 435 8.94 4.75 18.31
CA GLY A 435 8.86 4.34 19.71
C GLY A 435 10.00 3.42 20.15
N GLY A 436 10.87 3.03 19.21
CA GLY A 436 12.06 2.23 19.47
C GLY A 436 13.32 3.05 19.81
N TYR A 437 13.28 4.36 19.57
CA TYR A 437 14.37 5.25 19.97
C TYR A 437 14.40 5.45 21.49
N HIS A 438 15.60 5.65 22.00
CA HIS A 438 15.89 5.98 23.39
C HIS A 438 17.04 6.99 23.44
N TRP A 439 17.00 7.88 24.43
CA TRP A 439 18.07 8.85 24.66
C TRP A 439 19.02 8.29 25.72
N HIS A 440 20.27 8.05 25.33
CA HIS A 440 21.31 7.60 26.25
C HIS A 440 22.53 8.51 26.09
N ASN A 441 23.02 9.12 27.18
CA ASN A 441 24.17 10.04 27.14
C ASN A 441 24.07 11.15 26.07
N ASN A 442 22.88 11.78 25.95
CA ASN A 442 22.55 12.78 24.90
C ASN A 442 22.67 12.26 23.45
N LYS A 443 22.74 10.95 23.24
CA LYS A 443 22.79 10.30 21.93
C LYS A 443 21.48 9.57 21.69
N LEU A 444 21.01 9.62 20.44
CA LEU A 444 19.82 8.89 20.02
C LEU A 444 20.20 7.46 19.62
N SER A 445 19.65 6.49 20.33
CA SER A 445 19.94 5.07 20.15
C SER A 445 18.68 4.24 20.00
N TYR A 446 18.81 3.06 19.41
CA TYR A 446 17.74 2.06 19.36
C TYR A 446 17.89 1.06 20.49
N THR A 447 16.76 0.69 21.10
CA THR A 447 16.72 -0.38 22.09
C THR A 447 17.02 -1.75 21.46
N ALA A 448 17.54 -2.68 22.27
CA ALA A 448 17.80 -4.06 21.84
C ALA A 448 16.58 -4.75 21.21
N ASP A 449 15.39 -4.56 21.78
CA ASP A 449 14.14 -5.09 21.24
C ASP A 449 13.79 -4.51 19.85
N THR A 450 14.17 -3.26 19.60
CA THR A 450 13.98 -2.63 18.29
C THR A 450 14.94 -3.20 17.26
N LEU A 451 16.22 -3.33 17.60
CA LEU A 451 17.22 -3.98 16.74
C LEU A 451 16.78 -5.42 16.40
N LYS A 452 16.27 -6.15 17.39
CA LYS A 452 15.65 -7.47 17.23
C LYS A 452 14.43 -7.42 16.30
N SER A 453 13.59 -6.39 16.38
CA SER A 453 12.44 -6.25 15.49
C SER A 453 12.83 -6.03 14.02
N PHE A 454 13.94 -5.32 13.76
CA PHE A 454 14.53 -5.20 12.42
C PHE A 454 15.25 -6.48 11.95
N GLY A 455 15.38 -7.48 12.83
CA GLY A 455 16.09 -8.72 12.53
C GLY A 455 17.61 -8.59 12.57
N LEU A 456 18.14 -7.56 13.24
CA LEU A 456 19.56 -7.38 13.43
C LEU A 456 20.09 -8.33 14.50
N LEU A 457 21.29 -8.84 14.23
CA LEU A 457 22.00 -9.77 15.09
C LEU A 457 23.42 -9.27 15.30
N LYS A 458 24.01 -9.68 16.42
CA LYS A 458 25.42 -9.45 16.72
C LYS A 458 26.23 -10.66 16.30
N MET A 459 27.37 -10.42 15.67
CA MET A 459 28.37 -11.44 15.39
C MET A 459 29.67 -11.09 16.11
N GLU A 460 30.23 -12.08 16.79
CA GLU A 460 31.52 -11.98 17.46
C GLU A 460 32.50 -12.96 16.79
N LYS A 461 33.70 -12.49 16.50
CA LYS A 461 34.81 -13.33 16.03
C LYS A 461 35.68 -13.77 17.20
N ASP A 462 36.52 -14.78 16.97
CA ASP A 462 37.45 -15.29 17.97
C ASP A 462 38.47 -14.23 18.45
N ASP A 463 38.71 -13.18 17.65
CA ASP A 463 39.54 -12.02 17.99
C ASP A 463 38.83 -10.98 18.88
N GLY A 464 37.58 -11.23 19.28
CA GLY A 464 36.75 -10.32 20.07
C GLY A 464 36.12 -9.18 19.26
N THR A 465 36.33 -9.12 17.95
CA THR A 465 35.74 -8.08 17.10
C THR A 465 34.25 -8.33 16.89
N GLU A 466 33.46 -7.29 17.12
CA GLU A 466 32.01 -7.35 17.04
C GLU A 466 31.47 -6.69 15.76
N PHE A 467 30.48 -7.33 15.15
CA PHE A 467 29.87 -6.92 13.90
C PHE A 467 28.35 -6.97 13.97
N VAL A 468 27.71 -6.15 13.15
CA VAL A 468 26.26 -6.16 12.94
C VAL A 468 25.94 -7.03 11.74
N VAL A 469 25.03 -7.98 11.93
CA VAL A 469 24.60 -8.94 10.91
C VAL A 469 23.12 -8.76 10.60
N LEU A 470 22.79 -8.81 9.32
CA LEU A 470 21.43 -8.78 8.81
C LEU A 470 21.21 -9.96 7.85
N ARG A 471 19.99 -10.48 7.83
CA ARG A 471 19.60 -11.46 6.81
C ARG A 471 19.31 -10.76 5.48
N LYS A 472 20.09 -11.06 4.45
CA LYS A 472 19.87 -10.55 3.09
C LYS A 472 18.65 -11.23 2.45
N ILE A 473 17.69 -10.42 2.02
CA ILE A 473 16.52 -10.85 1.25
C ILE A 473 16.89 -10.86 -0.24
N HIS A 474 16.69 -12.01 -0.89
CA HIS A 474 16.85 -12.20 -2.33
C HIS A 474 15.48 -12.20 -3.03
N TRP A 475 15.48 -12.11 -4.36
CA TRP A 475 14.24 -12.02 -5.16
C TRP A 475 13.34 -13.24 -4.97
N VAL A 476 13.89 -14.44 -5.18
CA VAL A 476 13.15 -15.71 -5.17
C VAL A 476 13.66 -16.65 -4.08
N GLU A 477 14.98 -16.82 -3.99
CA GLU A 477 15.60 -17.79 -3.11
C GLU A 477 15.67 -17.32 -1.65
N VAL A 478 15.77 -18.28 -0.73
CA VAL A 478 16.07 -18.01 0.68
C VAL A 478 17.24 -18.91 1.11
N PRO A 479 18.49 -18.55 0.70
CA PRO A 479 19.68 -19.34 1.02
C PRO A 479 19.79 -19.57 2.52
N THR A 480 20.36 -20.70 2.93
CA THR A 480 20.68 -20.98 4.33
C THR A 480 21.70 -19.95 4.84
N ASP A 481 22.73 -19.71 4.04
CA ASP A 481 23.87 -18.82 4.32
C ASP A 481 23.58 -17.39 3.85
N SER A 482 22.45 -16.85 4.29
CA SER A 482 22.00 -15.51 3.89
C SER A 482 22.23 -14.44 4.96
N LEU A 483 23.11 -14.71 5.93
CA LEU A 483 23.47 -13.75 6.97
C LEU A 483 24.74 -13.02 6.55
N TYR A 484 24.65 -11.69 6.47
CA TYR A 484 25.72 -10.83 6.02
C TYR A 484 26.06 -9.80 7.09
N VAL A 485 27.35 -9.56 7.27
CA VAL A 485 27.86 -8.44 8.04
C VAL A 485 27.59 -7.17 7.25
N ILE A 486 26.97 -6.19 7.89
CA ILE A 486 26.62 -4.88 7.29
C ILE A 486 27.32 -3.70 8.00
N GLY A 487 27.89 -3.93 9.18
CA GLY A 487 28.61 -2.92 9.92
C GLY A 487 29.51 -3.51 11.01
N THR A 488 30.44 -2.70 11.48
CA THR A 488 31.32 -2.99 12.62
C THR A 488 30.79 -2.27 13.85
N LEU A 489 30.80 -2.93 15.02
CA LEU A 489 30.40 -2.30 16.28
C LEU A 489 31.62 -1.60 16.90
N VAL A 490 31.45 -0.34 17.27
CA VAL A 490 32.49 0.48 17.91
C VAL A 490 31.87 1.12 19.15
N GLY A 491 32.10 0.52 20.31
CA GLY A 491 31.42 0.89 21.56
C GLY A 491 29.91 0.71 21.44
N GLU A 492 29.14 1.76 21.74
CA GLU A 492 27.68 1.80 21.61
C GLU A 492 27.21 2.22 20.20
N GLY A 493 28.15 2.47 19.27
CA GLY A 493 27.86 2.87 17.90
C GLY A 493 28.11 1.76 16.89
N MET A 494 27.75 2.02 15.63
CA MET A 494 28.08 1.14 14.52
C MET A 494 28.49 1.90 13.26
N GLU A 495 29.42 1.33 12.51
CA GLU A 495 29.92 1.88 11.25
C GLU A 495 29.56 0.97 10.07
N PRO A 496 29.10 1.51 8.93
CA PRO A 496 28.91 0.73 7.72
C PRO A 496 30.22 0.09 7.25
N CYS A 497 30.19 -1.16 6.81
CA CYS A 497 31.34 -1.81 6.19
C CYS A 497 30.97 -2.55 4.91
N ALA A 498 31.98 -3.05 4.18
CA ALA A 498 31.76 -3.87 3.01
C ALA A 498 31.02 -5.17 3.38
N GLU A 499 29.97 -5.50 2.64
CA GLU A 499 29.17 -6.70 2.89
C GLU A 499 30.03 -7.96 2.76
N LYS A 500 30.02 -8.79 3.80
CA LYS A 500 30.72 -10.09 3.83
C LYS A 500 29.87 -11.14 4.52
N LEU A 501 30.12 -12.40 4.20
CA LEU A 501 29.38 -13.52 4.80
C LEU A 501 29.63 -13.58 6.31
N CYS A 502 28.61 -13.93 7.08
CA CYS A 502 28.73 -14.16 8.51
C CYS A 502 29.48 -15.48 8.77
N THR A 503 30.62 -15.40 9.46
CA THR A 503 31.46 -16.56 9.80
C THR A 503 31.66 -16.76 11.31
N GLY A 504 31.23 -15.80 12.13
CA GLY A 504 31.44 -15.80 13.58
C GLY A 504 30.24 -16.33 14.38
N ARG A 505 30.36 -16.31 15.71
CA ARG A 505 29.29 -16.70 16.62
C ARG A 505 28.20 -15.63 16.64
N ILE A 506 26.95 -16.05 16.56
CA ILE A 506 25.81 -15.14 16.42
C ILE A 506 25.01 -15.08 17.72
N SER A 507 24.68 -13.87 18.16
CA SER A 507 23.83 -13.60 19.32
C SER A 507 22.88 -12.44 19.04
N PHE A 508 21.95 -12.18 19.97
CA PHE A 508 21.12 -10.98 19.94
C PHE A 508 21.83 -9.83 20.65
N PHE A 509 21.43 -8.60 20.33
CA PHE A 509 21.89 -7.43 21.08
C PHE A 509 21.33 -7.46 22.50
N GLY A 510 22.20 -7.24 23.49
CA GLY A 510 21.81 -7.09 24.90
C GLY A 510 21.77 -5.64 25.38
N TYR A 511 22.14 -4.68 24.52
CA TYR A 511 22.31 -3.26 24.85
C TYR A 511 21.81 -2.37 23.70
N GLU A 512 21.73 -1.07 23.97
CA GLU A 512 21.28 -0.06 23.01
C GLU A 512 22.40 0.30 22.03
N VAL A 513 22.06 0.55 20.77
CA VAL A 513 23.04 0.93 19.74
C VAL A 513 22.61 2.22 19.05
N GLY A 514 23.53 3.19 18.92
CA GLY A 514 23.24 4.46 18.27
C GLY A 514 24.28 5.56 18.47
N GLY A 515 23.81 6.81 18.43
CA GLY A 515 24.64 8.00 18.47
C GLY A 515 25.18 8.47 17.10
N PRO A 516 25.98 9.55 17.09
CA PRO A 516 26.58 10.08 15.88
C PRO A 516 27.60 9.10 15.31
N GLY A 517 27.67 9.00 13.98
CA GLY A 517 28.70 8.21 13.32
C GLY A 517 30.12 8.74 13.66
N PRO A 518 31.12 7.86 13.78
CA PRO A 518 32.48 8.23 14.22
C PRO A 518 33.27 9.10 13.24
N ASN A 519 32.79 9.31 12.00
CA ASN A 519 33.39 10.24 11.03
C ASN A 519 32.35 11.22 10.45
N PRO A 520 32.12 12.39 11.06
CA PRO A 520 31.42 13.49 10.43
C PRO A 520 32.43 14.30 9.59
N LEU A 521 32.99 13.70 8.53
CA LEU A 521 33.73 14.49 7.54
C LEU A 521 32.71 15.27 6.70
N GLY A 522 32.41 16.51 7.11
CA GLY A 522 31.82 17.49 6.21
C GLY A 522 30.69 18.39 6.73
N ASP A 523 30.29 18.36 8.00
CA ASP A 523 29.30 19.31 8.50
C ASP A 523 29.90 20.22 9.57
N ARG A 524 30.14 21.49 9.19
CA ARG A 524 30.36 22.61 10.10
C ARG A 524 29.35 22.50 11.23
N ARG A 525 29.82 22.49 12.48
CA ARG A 525 29.02 22.64 13.70
C ARG A 525 27.90 23.65 13.44
N SER A 526 26.66 23.18 13.27
CA SER A 526 25.51 24.08 13.20
C SER A 526 25.31 24.64 14.60
N LEU A 527 25.72 25.88 14.79
CA LEU A 527 25.76 26.63 16.05
C LEU A 527 24.36 27.03 16.58
N PHE A 528 23.31 26.31 16.20
CA PHE A 528 21.92 26.67 16.51
C PHE A 528 21.06 25.46 16.90
N VAL A 529 21.43 24.75 17.96
CA VAL A 529 20.46 24.04 18.81
C VAL A 529 20.92 24.14 20.27
N LEU A 530 20.86 25.35 20.81
CA LEU A 530 20.72 25.54 22.26
C LEU A 530 19.22 25.66 22.59
N VAL A 531 18.44 24.66 22.20
CA VAL A 531 17.11 24.49 22.79
C VAL A 531 17.37 23.78 24.11
N ARG A 532 17.21 24.56 25.19
CA ARG A 532 17.38 24.17 26.59
C ARG A 532 16.70 22.83 26.87
N ASN A 533 17.48 21.74 26.85
CA ASN A 533 17.08 20.44 27.36
C ASN A 533 16.80 20.59 28.86
N LYS A 534 15.52 20.69 29.24
CA LYS A 534 15.09 20.30 30.59
C LYS A 534 14.43 18.93 30.49
N VAL A 535 15.28 17.91 30.33
CA VAL A 535 14.94 16.56 30.77
C VAL A 535 15.58 16.46 32.16
N SER A 536 14.77 16.62 33.20
CA SER A 536 15.21 16.42 34.58
C SER A 536 15.17 14.93 34.85
N ASP A 537 16.33 14.30 34.95
CA ASP A 537 16.45 12.99 35.57
C ASP A 537 16.46 13.17 37.09
N ASN A 538 15.54 12.46 37.77
CA ASN A 538 15.28 12.38 39.21
C ASN A 538 14.38 13.45 39.89
N PRO A 539 13.44 13.02 40.76
CA PRO A 539 12.75 13.90 41.69
C PRO A 539 13.71 14.26 42.85
N GLN A 540 13.98 15.56 43.05
CA GLN A 540 14.65 16.03 44.25
C GLN A 540 13.70 15.91 45.46
N PRO A 541 14.14 15.38 46.61
CA PRO A 541 13.38 15.45 47.84
C PRO A 541 13.35 16.90 48.34
N LEU A 542 12.14 17.43 48.59
CA LEU A 542 11.95 18.72 49.25
C LEU A 542 12.45 18.64 50.70
N ASN A 543 13.61 19.24 50.99
CA ASN A 543 13.98 19.62 52.34
C ASN A 543 13.44 21.03 52.60
N VAL A 544 12.37 21.12 53.40
CA VAL A 544 11.89 22.37 53.98
C VAL A 544 12.60 22.54 55.31
N LEU A 545 13.54 23.48 55.40
CA LEU A 545 13.85 24.33 56.56
C LEU A 545 15.01 25.29 56.17
N PRO A 546 14.92 26.59 56.50
CA PRO A 546 15.97 27.56 56.17
C PRO A 546 17.11 27.54 57.22
N PRO A 547 18.35 27.86 56.84
CA PRO A 547 19.42 28.11 57.80
C PRO A 547 19.26 29.49 58.44
N SER A 548 19.66 29.55 59.71
CA SER A 548 19.71 30.71 60.61
C SER A 548 20.34 31.98 60.04
#